data_AF-A0A4Y9IW86-F1
#
_entry.id   AF-A0A4Y9IW86-F1
#
_cell.length_a   1.000
_cell.length_b   1.000
_cell.length_c   1.000
_cell.angle_alpha   90.00
_cell.angle_beta   90.00
_cell.angle_gamma   90.00
#
_symmetry.space_group_name_H-M   'P 1'
#
loop_
_entity.id
_entity.type
_entity.pdbx_description
1 polymer ?
#
loop_
_entity_poly.entity_id
_entity_poly.type
_entity_poly.pdbx_seq_one_letter_code
_entity_poly.pdbx_strand_id
1 'polypeptide(L)'
;MKIPFWGISVIALISAFLLSSCDKEEYLPVQVSSKSCNIEIECVGATGENLLADKTFTDKIKIEGENSHTIVKHTIRNNRLCFEADLPDQNDMKWSKDRREATGITKMTIRFEKQKASLKCMLKYIANRPPATAGGSISLEEVEYKAMTYKRSGGSVTFRIQFNRDGKL
;
A
#
# COMPACT_ATOMS: atom_id res chain seq x y z
N MET A 1 27.18 40.60 -45.11
CA MET A 1 26.03 39.88 -45.70
C MET A 1 25.64 38.74 -44.77
N LYS A 2 24.36 38.65 -44.42
CA LYS A 2 23.79 37.66 -43.49
C LYS A 2 23.48 36.36 -44.26
N ILE A 3 23.89 35.21 -43.73
CA ILE A 3 23.44 33.89 -44.19
C ILE A 3 22.34 33.44 -43.23
N PRO A 4 21.14 33.04 -43.70
CA PRO A 4 20.05 32.67 -42.82
C PRO A 4 20.16 31.19 -42.41
N PHE A 5 20.20 30.96 -41.10
CA PHE A 5 19.97 29.64 -40.50
C PHE A 5 18.47 29.37 -40.46
N TRP A 6 17.93 28.76 -41.52
CA TRP A 6 16.60 28.14 -41.51
C TRP A 6 16.81 26.65 -41.75
N GLY A 7 16.63 25.82 -40.72
CA GLY A 7 16.64 24.37 -40.94
C GLY A 7 16.75 23.43 -39.75
N ILE A 8 16.99 23.90 -38.51
CA ILE A 8 17.24 22.96 -37.39
C ILE A 8 16.22 23.10 -36.25
N SER A 9 15.41 24.16 -36.22
CA SER A 9 14.57 24.43 -35.04
C SER A 9 13.29 23.60 -34.92
N VAL A 10 12.80 22.96 -35.99
CA VAL A 10 11.47 22.31 -35.98
C VAL A 10 11.56 20.81 -35.66
N ILE A 11 12.62 20.12 -36.07
CA ILE A 11 12.75 18.66 -35.86
C ILE A 11 13.06 18.34 -34.39
N ALA A 12 13.83 19.19 -33.70
CA ALA A 12 14.18 18.99 -32.29
C ALA A 12 12.99 19.22 -31.32
N LEU A 13 11.99 20.00 -31.71
CA LEU A 13 10.80 20.22 -30.87
C LEU A 13 9.81 19.05 -30.96
N ILE A 14 9.71 18.37 -32.10
CA ILE A 14 8.79 17.24 -32.28
C ILE A 14 9.33 16.00 -31.55
N SER A 15 10.65 15.79 -31.52
CA SER A 15 11.26 14.69 -30.76
C SER A 15 11.17 14.87 -29.23
N ALA A 16 11.02 16.09 -28.72
CA ALA A 16 10.78 16.34 -27.29
C ALA A 16 9.33 15.99 -26.86
N PHE A 17 8.36 16.11 -27.77
CA PHE A 17 6.95 15.77 -27.50
C PHE A 17 6.66 14.26 -27.60
N LEU A 18 7.47 13.51 -28.34
CA LEU A 18 7.30 12.05 -28.46
C LEU A 18 7.95 11.25 -27.32
N LEU A 19 8.78 11.87 -26.49
CA LEU A 19 9.45 11.23 -25.36
C LEU A 19 8.71 11.37 -24.02
N SER A 20 7.64 12.17 -23.96
CA SER A 20 6.82 12.32 -22.74
C SER A 20 5.70 11.29 -22.61
N SER A 21 5.43 10.49 -23.64
CA SER A 21 4.43 9.41 -23.57
C SER A 21 5.05 8.10 -23.07
N CYS A 22 5.78 8.17 -21.97
CA CYS A 22 5.95 7.01 -21.11
C CYS A 22 4.83 7.10 -20.08
N ASP A 23 3.59 6.83 -20.53
CA ASP A 23 2.45 6.63 -19.64
C ASP A 23 2.81 5.45 -18.74
N LYS A 24 3.37 5.74 -17.58
CA LYS A 24 3.14 4.86 -16.45
C LYS A 24 1.64 4.99 -16.20
N GLU A 25 0.89 3.93 -16.47
CA GLU A 25 -0.51 3.85 -16.10
C GLU A 25 -0.66 4.46 -14.70
N GLU A 26 -1.37 5.59 -14.62
CA GLU A 26 -1.51 6.35 -13.38
C GLU A 26 -2.22 5.45 -12.37
N TYR A 27 -1.72 5.40 -11.13
CA TYR A 27 -2.34 4.58 -10.10
C TYR A 27 -3.78 5.04 -9.85
N LEU A 28 -4.73 4.13 -10.04
CA LEU A 28 -6.16 4.40 -9.87
C LEU A 28 -6.72 3.48 -8.78
N PRO A 29 -6.84 3.94 -7.53
CA PRO A 29 -7.34 3.09 -6.45
C PRO A 29 -8.76 2.64 -6.73
N VAL A 30 -9.07 1.39 -6.39
CA VAL A 30 -10.43 0.86 -6.53
C VAL A 30 -11.44 1.74 -5.78
N GLN A 31 -12.47 2.19 -6.51
CA GLN A 31 -13.52 3.07 -5.99
C GLN A 31 -14.52 2.26 -5.16
N VAL A 32 -14.62 2.57 -3.86
CA VAL A 32 -15.43 1.81 -2.90
C VAL A 32 -16.33 2.73 -2.08
N SER A 33 -17.48 2.23 -1.66
CA SER A 33 -18.40 2.94 -0.76
C SER A 33 -18.14 2.65 0.72
N SER A 34 -17.49 1.52 1.03
CA SER A 34 -17.08 1.17 2.38
C SER A 34 -15.77 0.39 2.38
N LYS A 35 -14.98 0.60 3.44
CA LYS A 35 -13.66 0.02 3.63
C LYS A 35 -13.56 -0.61 5.00
N SER A 36 -13.01 -1.81 5.08
CA SER A 36 -12.63 -2.44 6.34
C SER A 36 -11.27 -3.10 6.20
N CYS A 37 -10.21 -2.30 6.29
CA CYS A 37 -8.85 -2.74 5.97
C CYS A 37 -7.86 -2.50 7.11
N ASN A 38 -8.30 -2.62 8.36
CA ASN A 38 -7.46 -2.34 9.52
C ASN A 38 -6.37 -3.41 9.70
N ILE A 39 -5.16 -2.94 9.99
CA ILE A 39 -4.01 -3.74 10.40
C ILE A 39 -3.61 -3.30 11.79
N GLU A 40 -3.37 -4.28 12.67
CA GLU A 40 -2.89 -4.05 14.03
C GLU A 40 -1.66 -4.89 14.33
N ILE A 41 -0.56 -4.23 14.72
CA ILE A 41 0.73 -4.89 14.91
C ILE A 41 1.24 -4.67 16.34
N GLU A 42 1.57 -5.75 17.04
CA GLU A 42 2.44 -5.67 18.21
C GLU A 42 3.90 -5.57 17.75
N CYS A 43 4.66 -4.61 18.28
CA CYS A 43 6.10 -4.54 18.08
C CYS A 43 6.81 -4.89 19.38
N VAL A 44 7.46 -6.04 19.40
CA VAL A 44 8.03 -6.63 20.62
C VAL A 44 9.55 -6.74 20.48
N GLY A 45 10.28 -6.25 21.47
CA GLY A 45 11.73 -6.35 21.53
C GLY A 45 12.20 -7.70 22.07
N ALA A 46 13.51 -7.92 22.07
CA ALA A 46 14.10 -9.25 22.26
C ALA A 46 13.77 -9.92 23.61
N THR A 47 13.42 -9.12 24.62
CA THR A 47 13.07 -9.60 25.97
C THR A 47 11.57 -9.67 26.21
N GLY A 48 10.75 -9.40 25.18
CA GLY A 48 9.29 -9.41 25.26
C GLY A 48 8.69 -8.03 25.57
N GLU A 49 9.51 -7.00 25.69
CA GLU A 49 9.09 -5.63 25.95
C GLU A 49 8.32 -5.03 24.76
N ASN A 50 7.31 -4.22 25.03
CA ASN A 50 6.57 -3.52 23.99
C ASN A 50 7.33 -2.26 23.54
N LEU A 51 7.85 -2.27 22.32
CA LEU A 51 8.60 -1.14 21.75
C LEU A 51 7.71 0.06 21.44
N LEU A 52 6.40 -0.13 21.28
CA LEU A 52 5.45 0.96 21.00
C LEU A 52 5.14 1.84 22.22
N ALA A 53 5.58 1.43 23.42
CA ALA A 53 5.51 2.28 24.60
C ALA A 53 6.57 3.39 24.59
N ASP A 54 7.65 3.23 23.80
CA ASP A 54 8.70 4.23 23.65
C ASP A 54 8.35 5.23 22.54
N LYS A 55 8.16 6.50 22.92
CA LYS A 55 7.87 7.58 21.97
C LYS A 55 8.99 7.80 20.95
N THR A 56 10.24 7.61 21.35
CA THR A 56 11.39 7.80 20.44
C THR A 56 11.42 6.73 19.35
N PHE A 57 10.90 5.54 19.63
CA PHE A 57 10.68 4.47 18.66
C PHE A 57 9.50 4.81 17.75
N THR A 58 8.35 5.20 18.32
CA THR A 58 7.13 5.45 17.54
C THR A 58 7.24 6.67 16.61
N ASP A 59 7.92 7.74 17.03
CA ASP A 59 8.15 8.94 16.22
C ASP A 59 8.95 8.65 14.93
N LYS A 60 9.65 7.50 14.87
CA LYS A 60 10.45 7.08 13.70
C LYS A 60 9.69 6.14 12.76
N ILE A 61 8.48 5.70 13.12
CA ILE A 61 7.71 4.77 12.29
C ILE A 61 7.19 5.50 11.05
N LYS A 62 7.43 4.92 9.88
CA LYS A 62 6.86 5.38 8.61
C LYS A 62 6.22 4.22 7.88
N ILE A 63 5.04 4.44 7.33
CA ILE A 63 4.31 3.42 6.57
C ILE A 63 4.02 3.99 5.18
N GLU A 64 4.28 3.19 4.16
CA GLU A 64 4.16 3.56 2.75
C GLU A 64 3.40 2.47 2.00
N GLY A 65 2.42 2.86 1.18
CA GLY A 65 1.83 1.99 0.17
C GLY A 65 2.74 1.95 -1.05
N GLU A 66 3.16 0.76 -1.48
CA GLU A 66 4.14 0.64 -2.58
C GLU A 66 3.52 0.95 -3.94
N ASN A 67 2.24 0.61 -4.13
CA ASN A 67 1.52 0.87 -5.38
C ASN A 67 1.10 2.35 -5.50
N SER A 68 0.59 2.95 -4.41
CA SER A 68 0.14 4.34 -4.41
C SER A 68 1.26 5.36 -4.19
N HIS A 69 2.43 4.93 -3.70
CA HIS A 69 3.51 5.79 -3.21
C HIS A 69 3.07 6.79 -2.13
N THR A 70 1.98 6.50 -1.42
CA THR A 70 1.44 7.39 -0.38
C THR A 70 1.96 7.03 1.01
N ILE A 71 2.13 8.06 1.84
CA ILE A 71 2.40 7.88 3.27
C ILE A 71 1.08 7.53 3.96
N VAL A 72 1.07 6.37 4.61
CA VAL A 72 -0.09 5.89 5.36
C VAL A 72 -0.02 6.40 6.79
N LYS A 73 -1.09 7.09 7.21
CA LYS A 73 -1.24 7.54 8.60
C LYS A 73 -1.41 6.34 9.52
N HIS A 74 -0.75 6.40 10.67
CA HIS A 74 -0.83 5.39 11.70
C HIS A 74 -1.09 6.03 13.06
N THR A 75 -1.55 5.21 14.00
CA THR A 75 -1.77 5.57 15.40
C THR A 75 -1.28 4.45 16.29
N ILE A 76 -0.95 4.77 17.54
CA ILE A 76 -0.68 3.76 18.57
C ILE A 76 -1.90 3.68 19.48
N ARG A 77 -2.54 2.52 19.55
CA ARG A 77 -3.71 2.28 20.43
C ARG A 77 -3.57 0.92 21.08
N ASN A 78 -3.86 0.85 22.38
CA ASN A 78 -3.79 -0.40 23.16
C ASN A 78 -2.49 -1.20 22.91
N ASN A 79 -1.34 -0.51 22.94
CA ASN A 79 -0.03 -1.10 22.71
C ASN A 79 0.16 -1.74 21.32
N ARG A 80 -0.63 -1.32 20.31
CA ARG A 80 -0.54 -1.78 18.93
C ARG A 80 -0.35 -0.62 17.97
N LEU A 81 0.41 -0.87 16.90
CA LEU A 81 0.53 0.00 15.74
C LEU A 81 -0.68 -0.25 14.85
N CYS A 82 -1.55 0.74 14.73
CA CYS A 82 -2.81 0.66 13.99
C CYS A 82 -2.77 1.56 12.76
N PHE A 83 -3.09 0.99 11.60
CA PHE A 83 -3.22 1.71 10.34
C PHE A 83 -4.15 0.94 9.40
N GLU A 84 -4.55 1.56 8.31
CA GLU A 84 -5.33 0.88 7.28
C GLU A 84 -4.44 0.47 6.12
N ALA A 85 -4.70 -0.71 5.57
CA ALA A 85 -4.07 -1.12 4.32
C ALA A 85 -4.39 -0.14 3.20
N ASP A 86 -3.41 0.02 2.31
CA ASP A 86 -3.61 0.73 1.06
C ASP A 86 -4.62 0.00 0.17
N LEU A 87 -5.15 0.68 -0.84
CA LEU A 87 -6.04 0.05 -1.81
C LEU A 87 -5.23 -0.51 -2.99
N PRO A 88 -5.66 -1.63 -3.59
CA PRO A 88 -5.10 -2.08 -4.84
C PRO A 88 -5.50 -1.13 -5.98
N ASP A 89 -4.69 -1.11 -7.04
CA ASP A 89 -5.08 -0.49 -8.30
C ASP A 89 -6.29 -1.23 -8.88
N GLN A 90 -7.26 -0.50 -9.42
CA GLN A 90 -8.45 -1.09 -10.03
C GLN A 90 -8.11 -2.03 -11.20
N ASN A 91 -7.01 -1.77 -11.93
CA ASN A 91 -6.56 -2.55 -13.07
C ASN A 91 -5.91 -3.88 -12.62
N ASP A 92 -5.38 -3.93 -11.40
CA ASP A 92 -4.78 -5.12 -10.79
C ASP A 92 -5.81 -6.06 -10.13
N MET A 93 -7.09 -5.64 -10.09
CA MET A 93 -8.16 -6.43 -9.48
C MET A 93 -8.52 -7.65 -10.34
N LYS A 94 -8.56 -8.82 -9.70
CA LYS A 94 -8.99 -10.08 -10.32
C LYS A 94 -10.48 -10.30 -10.11
N TRP A 95 -11.26 -9.98 -11.13
CA TRP A 95 -12.73 -10.04 -11.10
C TRP A 95 -13.28 -11.45 -11.32
N SER A 96 -14.39 -11.74 -10.64
CA SER A 96 -15.24 -12.89 -10.95
C SER A 96 -15.90 -12.73 -12.32
N LYS A 97 -16.38 -13.83 -12.91
CA LYS A 97 -17.01 -13.85 -14.23
C LYS A 97 -18.23 -12.91 -14.34
N ASP A 98 -19.00 -12.80 -13.27
CA ASP A 98 -20.20 -11.96 -13.16
C ASP A 98 -19.88 -10.53 -12.67
N ARG A 99 -18.60 -10.21 -12.44
CA ARG A 99 -18.13 -8.93 -11.87
C ARG A 99 -18.83 -8.53 -10.57
N ARG A 100 -19.20 -9.52 -9.76
CA ARG A 100 -19.77 -9.32 -8.43
C ARG A 100 -18.70 -9.23 -7.35
N GLU A 101 -17.62 -9.96 -7.51
CA GLU A 101 -16.51 -10.01 -6.55
C GLU A 101 -15.19 -9.77 -7.27
N ALA A 102 -14.21 -9.28 -6.53
CA ALA A 102 -12.83 -9.26 -7.00
C ALA A 102 -11.85 -9.45 -5.85
N THR A 103 -10.65 -9.92 -6.17
CA THR A 103 -9.53 -9.93 -5.23
C THR A 103 -8.41 -9.03 -5.73
N GLY A 104 -7.76 -8.34 -4.81
CA GLY A 104 -6.65 -7.45 -5.10
C GLY A 104 -5.52 -7.67 -4.10
N ILE A 105 -4.30 -7.38 -4.53
CA ILE A 105 -3.14 -7.40 -3.66
C ILE A 105 -2.55 -5.98 -3.66
N THR A 106 -2.29 -5.46 -2.47
CA THR A 106 -1.42 -4.28 -2.31
C THR A 106 -0.20 -4.66 -1.49
N LYS A 107 0.90 -3.94 -1.70
CA LYS A 107 2.11 -4.08 -0.88
C LYS A 107 2.33 -2.83 -0.07
N MET A 108 2.83 -3.02 1.15
CA MET A 108 3.14 -1.94 2.06
C MET A 108 4.50 -2.16 2.68
N THR A 109 5.22 -1.07 2.90
CA THR A 109 6.48 -1.10 3.65
C THR A 109 6.30 -0.29 4.93
N ILE A 110 6.59 -0.93 6.07
CA ILE A 110 6.76 -0.26 7.36
C ILE A 110 8.26 -0.09 7.60
N ARG A 111 8.70 1.14 7.88
CA ARG A 111 10.06 1.46 8.28
C ARG A 111 10.11 1.73 9.77
N PHE A 112 10.94 0.96 10.46
CA PHE A 112 11.32 1.19 11.85
C PHE A 112 12.78 1.67 11.84
N GLU A 113 12.97 2.98 11.67
CA GLU A 113 14.30 3.58 11.46
C GLU A 113 15.06 2.93 10.27
N LYS A 114 16.06 2.08 10.54
CA LYS A 114 16.87 1.38 9.52
C LYS A 114 16.25 0.04 9.09
N GLN A 115 15.29 -0.48 9.84
CA GLN A 115 14.65 -1.76 9.55
C GLN A 115 13.42 -1.57 8.67
N LYS A 116 13.15 -2.55 7.81
CA LYS A 116 11.99 -2.57 6.92
C LYS A 116 11.20 -3.86 7.09
N ALA A 117 9.90 -3.74 7.32
CA ALA A 117 8.95 -4.83 7.25
C ALA A 117 8.08 -4.64 6.01
N SER A 118 8.15 -5.59 5.08
CA SER A 118 7.29 -5.61 3.88
C SER A 118 6.08 -6.49 4.14
N LEU A 119 4.91 -5.93 3.88
CA LEU A 119 3.61 -6.58 4.02
C LEU A 119 2.99 -6.75 2.64
N LYS A 120 2.39 -7.91 2.40
CA LYS A 120 1.55 -8.15 1.24
C LYS A 120 0.13 -8.39 1.72
N CYS A 121 -0.76 -7.47 1.37
CA CYS A 121 -2.12 -7.42 1.86
C CYS A 121 -3.06 -7.96 0.78
N MET A 122 -3.86 -8.96 1.11
CA MET A 122 -4.89 -9.52 0.24
C MET A 122 -6.24 -8.89 0.60
N LEU A 123 -6.88 -8.29 -0.38
CA LEU A 123 -8.17 -7.63 -0.23
C LEU A 123 -9.24 -8.32 -1.06
N LYS A 124 -10.46 -8.36 -0.54
CA LYS A 124 -11.65 -8.81 -1.23
C LYS A 124 -12.61 -7.65 -1.42
N TYR A 125 -13.04 -7.47 -2.66
CA TYR A 125 -14.06 -6.52 -3.06
C TYR A 125 -15.37 -7.25 -3.33
N ILE A 126 -16.48 -6.64 -2.92
CA ILE A 126 -17.84 -7.09 -3.20
C ILE A 126 -18.65 -5.91 -3.73
N ALA A 127 -19.26 -6.07 -4.91
CA ALA A 127 -20.10 -5.06 -5.53
C ALA A 127 -21.43 -4.92 -4.78
N ASN A 128 -21.90 -3.68 -4.60
CA ASN A 128 -23.25 -3.42 -4.09
C ASN A 128 -24.32 -3.81 -5.12
N ARG A 129 -24.02 -3.65 -6.41
CA ARG A 129 -24.88 -4.02 -7.55
C ARG A 129 -24.03 -4.55 -8.71
N PRO A 130 -24.18 -5.82 -9.11
CA PRO A 130 -23.49 -6.37 -10.29
C PRO A 130 -24.13 -5.91 -11.62
N PRO A 131 -23.36 -5.79 -12.71
CA PRO A 131 -21.89 -5.79 -12.73
C PRO A 131 -21.34 -4.51 -12.08
N ALA A 132 -20.19 -4.63 -11.40
CA ALA A 132 -19.57 -3.50 -10.72
C ALA A 132 -19.26 -2.35 -11.70
N THR A 133 -19.74 -1.15 -11.37
CA THR A 133 -19.51 0.10 -12.12
C THR A 133 -18.89 1.19 -11.24
N ALA A 134 -19.33 1.29 -9.97
CA ALA A 134 -18.72 2.07 -8.91
C ALA A 134 -19.28 1.64 -7.54
N GLY A 135 -18.60 2.00 -6.45
CA GLY A 135 -19.05 1.70 -5.08
C GLY A 135 -18.70 0.27 -4.67
N GLY A 136 -19.46 -0.33 -3.74
CA GLY A 136 -19.12 -1.65 -3.18
C GLY A 136 -18.41 -1.56 -1.83
N SER A 137 -18.07 -2.72 -1.28
CA SER A 137 -17.31 -2.85 -0.04
C SER A 137 -15.99 -3.55 -0.32
N ILE A 138 -14.90 -3.06 0.28
CA ILE A 138 -13.61 -3.77 0.28
C ILE A 138 -13.18 -4.11 1.71
N SER A 139 -12.75 -5.34 1.91
CA SER A 139 -12.22 -5.84 3.16
C SER A 139 -10.80 -6.37 2.98
N LEU A 140 -9.95 -6.12 3.97
CA LEU A 140 -8.69 -6.83 4.11
C LEU A 140 -8.98 -8.23 4.65
N GLU A 141 -8.57 -9.26 3.91
CA GLU A 141 -8.78 -10.66 4.27
C GLU A 141 -7.56 -11.26 4.95
N GLU A 142 -6.36 -10.97 4.44
CA GLU A 142 -5.12 -11.57 4.93
C GLU A 142 -3.93 -10.62 4.76
N VAL A 143 -2.93 -10.73 5.63
CA VAL A 143 -1.62 -10.08 5.50
C VAL A 143 -0.54 -11.13 5.56
N GLU A 144 0.33 -11.14 4.55
CA GLU A 144 1.53 -11.95 4.52
C GLU A 144 2.74 -11.12 4.99
N TYR A 145 3.46 -11.62 5.99
CA TYR A 145 4.70 -11.05 6.51
C TYR A 145 5.70 -12.18 6.80
N LYS A 146 6.94 -12.06 6.27
CA LYS A 146 7.99 -13.09 6.40
C LYS A 146 7.50 -14.52 6.08
N ALA A 147 6.77 -14.68 4.97
CA ALA A 147 6.17 -15.95 4.53
C ALA A 147 5.15 -16.56 5.50
N MET A 148 4.74 -15.83 6.56
CA MET A 148 3.62 -16.20 7.42
C MET A 148 2.39 -15.40 7.02
N THR A 149 1.25 -16.09 6.92
CA THR A 149 -0.04 -15.47 6.58
C THR A 149 -0.89 -15.31 7.83
N TYR A 150 -1.32 -14.08 8.07
CA TYR A 150 -2.21 -13.70 9.16
C TYR A 150 -3.58 -13.38 8.58
N LYS A 151 -4.60 -14.10 9.05
CA LYS A 151 -5.96 -13.95 8.55
C LYS A 151 -6.73 -12.92 9.35
N ARG A 152 -7.68 -12.27 8.68
CA ARG A 152 -8.62 -11.35 9.29
C ARG A 152 -9.42 -12.06 10.37
N SER A 153 -9.53 -11.41 11.52
CA SER A 153 -10.42 -11.83 12.60
C SER A 153 -11.18 -10.60 13.10
N GLY A 154 -12.51 -10.63 13.02
CA GLY A 154 -13.34 -9.46 13.28
C GLY A 154 -13.09 -8.32 12.30
N GLY A 155 -12.68 -7.16 12.81
CA GLY A 155 -12.52 -5.90 12.05
C GLY A 155 -11.13 -5.63 11.47
N SER A 156 -10.15 -6.49 11.77
CA SER A 156 -8.73 -6.24 11.48
C SER A 156 -7.94 -7.53 11.20
N VAL A 157 -6.74 -7.38 10.64
CA VAL A 157 -5.70 -8.41 10.63
C VAL A 157 -4.68 -8.05 11.71
N THR A 158 -4.44 -8.98 12.62
CA THR A 158 -3.61 -8.74 13.80
C THR A 158 -2.43 -9.70 13.85
N PHE A 159 -1.23 -9.17 14.07
CA PHE A 159 -0.02 -9.99 14.20
C PHE A 159 1.08 -9.32 15.03
N ARG A 160 2.17 -10.05 15.27
CA ARG A 160 3.33 -9.60 16.02
C ARG A 160 4.56 -9.51 15.14
N ILE A 161 5.29 -8.41 15.28
CA ILE A 161 6.65 -8.22 14.78
C ILE A 161 7.61 -8.29 15.98
N GLN A 162 8.54 -9.23 15.91
CA GLN A 162 9.56 -9.46 16.93
C GLN A 162 10.91 -8.92 16.47
N PHE A 163 11.56 -8.10 17.29
CA PHE A 163 12.92 -7.62 17.08
C PHE A 163 13.89 -8.49 17.87
N ASN A 164 15.09 -8.68 17.31
CA ASN A 164 16.19 -9.37 17.97
C ASN A 164 16.96 -8.42 18.92
N ARG A 165 17.98 -8.95 19.62
CA ARG A 165 18.78 -8.18 20.60
C ARG A 165 19.55 -7.01 19.98
N ASP A 166 19.79 -7.04 18.67
CA ASP A 166 20.46 -5.97 17.93
C ASP A 166 19.47 -4.94 17.37
N GLY A 167 18.18 -5.03 17.71
CA GLY A 167 17.12 -4.17 17.17
C GLY A 167 16.82 -4.43 15.69
N LYS A 168 17.12 -5.62 15.18
CA LYS A 168 16.83 -6.04 13.80
C LYS A 168 15.56 -6.90 13.73
N LEU A 169 14.88 -6.82 12.59
CA LEU A 169 13.66 -7.57 12.31
C LEU A 169 13.92 -9.03 11.95
#